data_AF-A0A922MB93-F1
#
_entry.id   AF-A0A922MB93-F1
#
_cell.length_a   1.000
_cell.length_b   1.000
_cell.length_c   1.000
_cell.angle_alpha   90.00
_cell.angle_beta   90.00
_cell.angle_gamma   90.00
#
_symmetry.space_group_name_H-M   'P 1'
#
loop_
_entity.id
_entity.type
_entity.pdbx_description
1 polymer ?
#
loop_
_entity_poly.entity_id
_entity_poly.type
_entity_poly.pdbx_seq_one_letter_code
_entity_poly.pdbx_strand_id
1 'polypeptide(L)'
;MKFALLLLLWLVDHSLLQNACDFYTDVAAGSSQVFSNPNYPGPYPKGSQCRWTARCPPGYNCRINCPQIQIPQSPGCSMDRFLVSRSGDPQLIAAETYCGPGSVYLTSIGQILTVGLISSANSSGGTFRCQITAVPSETPAPTPQCTCGVRNRNRIVGGQETGINEFPMMAALVDLQIRTIKCGGAIITSRHVLTAAHCLYRQNPANYAIVVGEHNIDIGDSPATKAYAIAGAVIHPLYTPVVYDYDCAIVRTVQTIEFSQLVMPVCLPFKFSNNDFAGARVTAIGWGTLFIGGPKPKALMKVDLDVISQATCRQTFSRLTDRQMCTFTPGKDACQDDSGGPLLYTDPATGLLYNVGMVSFGNFCASDNPGVNTRVTSLLDWIVANTQPISQYCVK
;
A
#
# COMPACT_ATOMS: atom_id res chain seq x y z
N MET A 1 -39.30 -23.56 24.70
CA MET A 1 -39.90 -22.39 25.38
C MET A 1 -40.01 -21.26 24.38
N LYS A 2 -41.23 -21.01 23.88
CA LYS A 2 -41.63 -19.71 23.34
C LYS A 2 -41.60 -18.71 24.49
N PHE A 3 -41.09 -17.50 24.29
CA PHE A 3 -41.87 -16.24 24.36
C PHE A 3 -40.96 -15.01 24.33
N ALA A 4 -41.45 -14.01 23.58
CA ALA A 4 -41.19 -12.59 23.74
C ALA A 4 -39.80 -12.05 23.42
N LEU A 5 -39.61 -11.60 22.17
CA LEU A 5 -38.97 -10.30 21.92
C LEU A 5 -39.52 -9.69 20.61
N LEU A 6 -40.78 -9.28 20.67
CA LEU A 6 -41.39 -8.32 19.78
C LEU A 6 -41.94 -7.21 20.69
N LEU A 7 -41.54 -5.98 20.41
CA LEU A 7 -41.82 -4.72 21.11
C LEU A 7 -40.99 -4.39 22.37
N LEU A 8 -39.76 -3.94 22.11
CA LEU A 8 -39.31 -2.63 22.61
C LEU A 8 -38.84 -1.82 21.39
N LEU A 9 -39.85 -1.30 20.69
CA LEU A 9 -39.70 -0.15 19.82
C LEU A 9 -39.32 1.04 20.72
N TRP A 10 -38.33 1.81 20.24
CA TRP A 10 -37.87 3.11 20.72
C TRP A 10 -36.91 3.04 21.91
N LEU A 11 -35.61 3.03 21.59
CA LEU A 11 -34.69 4.10 21.96
C LEU A 11 -33.39 3.93 21.14
N VAL A 12 -33.35 4.70 20.06
CA VAL A 12 -32.14 5.36 19.52
C VAL A 12 -31.15 4.48 18.75
N ASP A 13 -31.46 4.28 17.47
CA ASP A 13 -30.47 4.35 16.38
C ASP A 13 -29.66 5.65 16.53
N HIS A 14 -28.46 5.58 17.10
CA HIS A 14 -27.45 6.64 17.02
C HIS A 14 -26.14 6.05 16.53
N SER A 15 -26.08 5.78 15.22
CA SER A 15 -24.83 5.87 14.44
C SER A 15 -25.02 5.74 12.93
N LEU A 16 -26.26 5.71 12.41
CA LEU A 16 -26.53 5.75 10.96
C LEU A 16 -27.56 6.82 10.61
N LEU A 17 -27.26 8.06 10.95
CA LEU A 17 -27.57 9.20 10.06
C LEU A 17 -26.24 9.67 9.49
N GLN A 18 -25.69 8.88 8.57
CA GLN A 18 -24.67 9.33 7.65
C GLN A 18 -25.34 10.44 6.83
N ASN A 19 -25.07 11.70 7.17
CA ASN A 19 -25.71 12.86 6.54
C ASN A 19 -25.59 12.75 5.00
N ALA A 20 -26.71 12.96 4.32
CA ALA A 20 -26.94 12.69 2.90
C ALA A 20 -26.23 13.68 1.94
N CYS A 21 -25.02 14.14 2.26
CA CYS A 21 -24.32 15.17 1.48
C CYS A 21 -22.80 14.98 1.37
N ASP A 22 -22.34 13.73 1.34
CA ASP A 22 -20.98 13.38 0.92
C ASP A 22 -20.98 13.07 -0.60
N PHE A 23 -20.22 13.84 -1.37
CA PHE A 23 -20.14 13.77 -2.83
C PHE A 23 -18.72 13.49 -3.30
N TYR A 24 -18.60 12.64 -4.31
CA TYR A 24 -17.34 12.34 -5.00
C TYR A 24 -17.46 12.73 -6.48
N THR A 25 -16.41 13.33 -7.05
CA THR A 25 -16.43 13.73 -8.46
C THR A 25 -15.05 13.61 -9.10
N ASP A 26 -14.98 12.91 -10.23
CA ASP A 26 -13.81 12.94 -11.12
C ASP A 26 -13.94 14.15 -12.08
N VAL A 27 -12.91 14.98 -12.13
CA VAL A 27 -12.84 16.17 -12.99
C VAL A 27 -12.02 15.83 -14.23
N ALA A 28 -12.55 16.02 -15.43
CA ALA A 28 -11.78 15.80 -16.67
C ALA A 28 -10.72 16.90 -16.89
N ALA A 29 -9.65 16.56 -17.62
CA ALA A 29 -8.59 17.51 -17.97
C ALA A 29 -9.16 18.74 -18.71
N GLY A 30 -8.79 19.95 -18.26
CA GLY A 30 -9.29 21.20 -18.83
C GLY A 30 -10.78 21.50 -18.57
N SER A 31 -11.47 20.63 -17.83
CA SER A 31 -12.89 20.79 -17.49
C SER A 31 -13.07 21.33 -16.07
N SER A 32 -14.28 21.82 -15.82
CA SER A 32 -14.70 22.32 -14.51
C SER A 32 -15.98 21.65 -14.04
N GLN A 33 -16.08 21.44 -12.72
CA GLN A 33 -17.26 20.92 -12.04
C GLN A 33 -17.73 21.93 -11.01
N VAL A 34 -19.04 22.15 -10.95
CA VAL A 34 -19.66 23.12 -10.02
C VAL A 34 -20.33 22.35 -8.89
N PHE A 35 -20.12 22.82 -7.66
CA PHE A 35 -20.84 22.33 -6.49
C PHE A 35 -21.30 23.50 -5.63
N SER A 36 -22.34 23.26 -4.85
CA SER A 36 -22.94 24.25 -3.96
C SER A 36 -23.49 23.58 -2.72
N ASN A 37 -23.82 24.39 -1.72
CA ASN A 37 -24.48 23.88 -0.53
C ASN A 37 -25.88 23.28 -0.85
N PRO A 38 -26.41 22.32 -0.05
CA PRO A 38 -27.61 21.54 -0.38
C PRO A 38 -28.90 22.30 -0.72
N ASN A 39 -29.01 23.59 -0.36
CA ASN A 39 -30.20 24.42 -0.60
C ASN A 39 -29.93 25.65 -1.47
N TYR A 40 -28.77 25.72 -2.13
CA TYR A 40 -28.36 26.89 -2.89
C TYR A 40 -29.44 27.27 -3.95
N PRO A 41 -29.81 28.56 -4.11
CA PRO A 41 -29.18 29.76 -3.54
C PRO A 41 -29.57 30.10 -2.09
N GLY A 42 -30.42 29.30 -1.45
CA GLY A 42 -30.77 29.42 -0.03
C GLY A 42 -29.70 28.85 0.93
N PRO A 43 -29.79 29.16 2.23
CA PRO A 43 -28.81 28.75 3.22
C PRO A 43 -28.81 27.24 3.45
N TYR A 44 -27.64 26.66 3.71
CA TYR A 44 -27.56 25.26 4.12
C TYR A 44 -28.30 25.00 5.43
N PRO A 45 -28.82 23.77 5.66
CA PRO A 45 -29.46 23.40 6.91
C PRO A 45 -28.50 23.52 8.11
N LYS A 46 -29.02 23.95 9.26
CA LYS A 46 -28.29 23.91 10.54
C LYS A 46 -27.89 22.48 10.90
N GLY A 47 -26.74 22.28 11.52
CA GLY A 47 -26.25 20.94 11.85
C GLY A 47 -25.71 20.12 10.66
N SER A 48 -25.58 20.73 9.47
CA SER A 48 -25.05 20.05 8.28
C SER A 48 -23.63 19.57 8.50
N GLN A 49 -23.34 18.35 8.07
CA GLN A 49 -21.99 17.82 7.90
C GLN A 49 -21.91 17.23 6.50
N CYS A 50 -21.28 17.96 5.59
CA CYS A 50 -21.19 17.61 4.18
C CYS A 50 -19.76 17.59 3.71
N ARG A 51 -19.47 16.75 2.71
CA ARG A 51 -18.15 16.64 2.11
C ARG A 51 -18.24 16.62 0.59
N TRP A 52 -17.33 17.31 -0.08
CA TRP A 52 -17.14 17.22 -1.53
C TRP A 52 -15.69 16.86 -1.80
N THR A 53 -15.46 15.68 -2.37
CA THR A 53 -14.14 15.20 -2.75
C THR A 53 -14.02 15.20 -4.26
N ALA A 54 -13.08 15.97 -4.80
CA ALA A 54 -12.78 16.00 -6.22
C ALA A 54 -11.45 15.29 -6.50
N ARG A 55 -11.41 14.51 -7.58
CA ARG A 55 -10.18 13.94 -8.13
C ARG A 55 -9.92 14.48 -9.53
N CYS A 56 -8.78 15.11 -9.72
CA CYS A 56 -8.27 15.59 -11.01
C CYS A 56 -7.35 14.53 -11.65
N PRO A 57 -7.14 14.55 -12.97
CA PRO A 57 -6.39 13.50 -13.66
C PRO A 57 -4.89 13.63 -13.37
N PRO A 58 -4.11 12.57 -13.63
CA PRO A 58 -2.65 12.63 -13.55
C PRO A 58 -2.09 13.81 -14.39
N GLY A 59 -1.13 14.55 -13.85
CA GLY A 59 -0.61 15.76 -14.49
C GLY A 59 -1.31 17.07 -14.06
N TYR A 60 -2.43 16.96 -13.35
CA TYR A 60 -3.28 18.08 -12.97
C TYR A 60 -3.51 18.14 -11.46
N ASN A 61 -3.61 19.35 -10.95
CA ASN A 61 -4.10 19.62 -9.60
C ASN A 61 -5.53 20.16 -9.69
N CYS A 62 -6.29 20.02 -8.60
CA CYS A 62 -7.62 20.57 -8.48
C CYS A 62 -7.55 21.99 -7.93
N ARG A 63 -7.96 22.96 -8.75
CA ARG A 63 -8.13 24.35 -8.31
C ARG A 63 -9.57 24.61 -7.96
N ILE A 64 -9.82 25.03 -6.72
CA ILE A 64 -11.13 25.49 -6.28
C ILE A 64 -11.21 27.01 -6.43
N ASN A 65 -12.35 27.46 -6.93
CA ASN A 65 -12.74 28.86 -6.98
C ASN A 65 -14.16 28.98 -6.41
N CYS A 66 -14.28 29.59 -5.24
CA CYS A 66 -15.53 30.04 -4.66
C CYS A 66 -15.50 31.57 -4.68
N PRO A 67 -16.07 32.24 -5.70
CA PRO A 67 -16.01 33.69 -5.80
C PRO A 67 -16.65 34.40 -4.61
N GLN A 68 -17.67 33.76 -4.03
CA GLN A 68 -18.37 34.25 -2.87
C GLN A 68 -18.78 33.07 -1.98
N ILE A 69 -18.29 33.10 -0.74
CA ILE A 69 -18.80 32.32 0.37
C ILE A 69 -19.44 33.28 1.37
N GLN A 70 -20.56 32.87 1.96
CA GLN A 70 -21.24 33.58 3.04
C GLN A 70 -21.47 32.59 4.16
N ILE A 71 -20.42 32.33 4.94
CA ILE A 71 -20.51 31.46 6.11
C ILE A 71 -20.74 32.37 7.33
N PRO A 72 -21.66 32.06 8.25
CA PRO A 72 -21.86 32.86 9.45
C PRO A 72 -20.56 33.02 10.24
N GLN A 73 -20.20 34.26 10.56
CA GLN A 73 -18.97 34.56 11.27
C GLN A 73 -19.08 34.20 12.76
N SER A 74 -18.06 33.55 13.31
CA SER A 74 -17.93 33.35 14.76
C SER A 74 -16.46 33.40 15.17
N PRO A 75 -16.15 33.70 16.46
CA PRO A 75 -14.77 33.68 16.94
C PRO A 75 -14.10 32.32 16.65
N GLY A 76 -12.98 32.35 15.93
CA GLY A 76 -12.23 31.16 15.52
C GLY A 76 -13.01 30.17 14.64
N CYS A 77 -14.08 30.62 13.96
CA CYS A 77 -15.00 29.74 13.21
C CYS A 77 -15.53 28.57 14.05
N SER A 78 -15.71 28.80 15.35
CA SER A 78 -16.17 27.80 16.32
C SER A 78 -17.55 27.20 15.98
N MET A 79 -18.42 27.94 15.29
CA MET A 79 -19.74 27.48 14.85
C MET A 79 -19.68 26.84 13.45
N ASP A 80 -19.98 27.62 12.42
CA ASP A 80 -19.99 27.15 11.04
C ASP A 80 -18.60 27.25 10.42
N ARG A 81 -18.20 26.20 9.71
CA ARG A 81 -16.88 26.06 9.09
C ARG A 81 -17.04 25.58 7.67
N PHE A 82 -16.44 26.32 6.75
CA PHE A 82 -16.10 25.83 5.43
C PHE A 82 -14.64 25.42 5.44
N LEU A 83 -14.37 24.15 5.15
CA LEU A 83 -13.06 23.52 5.31
C LEU A 83 -12.52 23.14 3.94
N VAL A 84 -11.25 23.41 3.67
CA VAL A 84 -10.61 23.00 2.40
C VAL A 84 -9.29 22.29 2.67
N SER A 85 -9.25 21.01 2.34
CA SER A 85 -8.06 20.16 2.42
C SER A 85 -7.36 20.06 1.07
N ARG A 86 -6.17 20.64 0.99
CA ARG A 86 -5.31 20.63 -0.20
C ARG A 86 -4.63 19.29 -0.46
N SER A 87 -4.54 18.42 0.55
CA SER A 87 -4.00 17.06 0.44
C SER A 87 -5.06 16.03 0.04
N GLY A 88 -6.35 16.40 0.11
CA GLY A 88 -7.45 15.46 -0.09
C GLY A 88 -7.78 14.64 1.16
N ASP A 89 -7.19 14.93 2.32
CA ASP A 89 -7.49 14.24 3.59
C ASP A 89 -9.01 14.21 3.87
N PRO A 90 -9.65 13.03 3.92
CA PRO A 90 -11.07 12.90 4.17
C PRO A 90 -11.46 13.29 5.60
N GLN A 91 -10.52 13.26 6.56
CA GLN A 91 -10.78 13.64 7.95
C GLN A 91 -10.65 15.15 8.18
N LEU A 92 -10.14 15.90 7.19
CA LEU A 92 -9.99 17.36 7.22
C LEU A 92 -9.15 17.86 8.41
N ILE A 93 -8.19 17.06 8.91
CA ILE A 93 -7.41 17.38 10.12
C ILE A 93 -6.56 18.62 9.91
N ALA A 94 -5.94 18.73 8.72
CA ALA A 94 -5.09 19.84 8.33
C ALA A 94 -5.77 20.81 7.34
N ALA A 95 -7.10 20.86 7.32
CA ALA A 95 -7.84 21.70 6.40
C ALA A 95 -7.79 23.19 6.77
N GLU A 96 -7.71 24.04 5.75
CA GLU A 96 -7.89 25.48 5.93
C GLU A 96 -9.35 25.77 6.30
N THR A 97 -9.57 26.55 7.36
CA THR A 97 -10.90 26.82 7.92
C THR A 97 -11.35 28.24 7.61
N TYR A 98 -12.56 28.37 7.09
CA TYR A 98 -13.15 29.62 6.66
C TYR A 98 -14.52 29.84 7.32
N CYS A 99 -14.76 31.08 7.76
CA CYS A 99 -16.06 31.61 8.14
C CYS A 99 -16.12 33.12 7.84
N GLY A 100 -17.32 33.69 7.78
CA GLY A 100 -17.56 35.06 7.31
C GLY A 100 -17.80 35.16 5.79
N PRO A 101 -18.17 36.35 5.30
CA PRO A 101 -18.21 36.65 3.88
C PRO A 101 -16.79 36.69 3.30
N GLY A 102 -16.56 36.06 2.16
CA GLY A 102 -15.24 36.04 1.54
C GLY A 102 -15.21 35.31 0.20
N SER A 103 -14.00 35.00 -0.26
CA SER A 103 -13.76 34.18 -1.44
C SER A 103 -12.70 33.14 -1.11
N VAL A 104 -12.74 32.01 -1.82
CA VAL A 104 -11.74 30.94 -1.69
C VAL A 104 -11.17 30.65 -3.06
N TYR A 105 -9.86 30.79 -3.21
CA TYR A 105 -9.17 30.49 -4.44
C TYR A 105 -7.83 29.83 -4.13
N LEU A 106 -7.75 28.52 -4.34
CA LEU A 106 -6.55 27.75 -4.03
C LEU A 106 -6.44 26.50 -4.91
N THR A 107 -5.23 25.96 -4.99
CA THR A 107 -4.91 24.75 -5.75
C THR A 107 -4.45 23.64 -4.80
N SER A 108 -4.94 22.43 -5.00
CA SER A 108 -4.51 21.24 -4.25
C SER A 108 -3.01 20.96 -4.43
N ILE A 109 -2.44 20.20 -3.49
CA ILE A 109 -1.05 19.74 -3.54
C ILE A 109 -0.91 18.54 -4.48
N GLY A 110 -1.93 17.68 -4.53
CA GLY A 110 -1.99 16.52 -5.41
C GLY A 110 -3.26 16.48 -6.24
N GLN A 111 -3.61 15.28 -6.72
CA GLN A 111 -4.78 15.05 -7.57
C GLN A 111 -6.12 15.11 -6.83
N ILE A 112 -6.11 15.17 -5.49
CA ILE A 112 -7.34 15.13 -4.69
C ILE A 112 -7.47 16.43 -3.90
N LEU A 113 -8.68 16.99 -3.90
CA LEU A 113 -9.10 18.12 -3.08
C LEU A 113 -10.36 17.71 -2.32
N THR A 114 -10.41 17.95 -1.02
CA THR A 114 -11.59 17.66 -0.20
C THR A 114 -12.09 18.95 0.46
N VAL A 115 -13.39 19.22 0.31
CA VAL A 115 -14.08 20.36 0.92
C VAL A 115 -15.06 19.84 1.94
N GLY A 116 -15.15 20.48 3.11
CA GLY A 116 -16.13 20.16 4.15
C GLY A 116 -17.00 21.35 4.51
N LEU A 117 -18.25 21.08 4.86
CA LEU A 117 -19.13 22.00 5.57
C LEU A 117 -19.48 21.37 6.92
N ILE A 118 -19.19 22.07 8.00
CA ILE A 118 -19.69 21.72 9.35
C ILE A 118 -20.49 22.91 9.84
N SER A 119 -21.78 22.73 10.11
CA SER A 119 -22.66 23.78 10.64
C SER A 119 -23.14 23.45 12.05
N SER A 120 -23.23 24.48 12.89
CA SER A 120 -23.82 24.41 14.22
C SER A 120 -25.33 24.23 14.16
N ALA A 121 -25.90 23.53 15.15
CA ALA A 121 -27.35 23.41 15.32
C ALA A 121 -28.04 24.77 15.62
N ASN A 122 -27.26 25.77 16.01
CA ASN A 122 -27.73 27.12 16.37
C ASN A 122 -27.44 28.17 15.30
N SER A 123 -26.95 27.76 14.13
CA SER A 123 -26.67 28.67 13.02
C SER A 123 -27.91 28.92 12.16
N SER A 124 -28.02 30.12 11.60
CA SER A 124 -28.98 30.45 10.54
C SER A 124 -28.60 29.85 9.17
N GLY A 125 -27.40 29.28 9.07
CA GLY A 125 -26.84 28.75 7.84
C GLY A 125 -26.29 29.85 6.93
N GLY A 126 -25.54 29.41 5.93
CA GLY A 126 -24.81 30.25 4.98
C GLY A 126 -24.94 29.74 3.55
N THR A 127 -24.30 30.41 2.60
CA THR A 127 -24.35 30.04 1.18
C THR A 127 -22.95 29.97 0.58
N PHE A 128 -22.77 29.05 -0.37
CA PHE A 128 -21.60 29.05 -1.25
C PHE A 128 -21.91 28.33 -2.55
N ARG A 129 -21.24 28.78 -3.60
CA ARG A 129 -21.18 28.09 -4.89
C ARG A 129 -19.74 28.15 -5.37
N CYS A 130 -19.20 26.99 -5.68
CA CYS A 130 -17.80 26.80 -5.97
C CYS A 130 -17.64 26.04 -7.27
N GLN A 131 -16.51 26.25 -7.91
CA GLN A 131 -16.10 25.53 -9.11
C GLN A 131 -14.74 24.90 -8.85
N ILE A 132 -14.61 23.62 -9.18
CA ILE A 132 -13.34 22.89 -9.18
C ILE A 132 -12.92 22.69 -10.62
N THR A 133 -11.70 23.06 -10.94
CA THR A 133 -11.14 22.94 -12.29
C THR A 133 -9.86 22.12 -12.23
N ALA A 134 -9.70 21.18 -13.17
CA ALA A 134 -8.43 20.52 -13.37
C ALA A 134 -7.47 21.50 -14.05
N VAL A 135 -6.47 21.98 -13.31
CA VAL A 135 -5.43 22.85 -13.85
C VAL A 135 -4.13 22.07 -14.04
N PRO A 136 -3.39 22.29 -15.13
CA PRO A 136 -2.05 21.73 -15.27
C PRO A 136 -1.22 22.13 -14.04
N SER A 137 -0.52 21.17 -13.45
CA SER A 137 0.39 21.47 -12.35
C SER A 137 1.48 22.45 -12.86
N GLU A 138 1.67 23.59 -12.20
CA GLU A 138 2.67 24.61 -12.57
C GLU A 138 4.11 24.15 -12.27
N THR A 139 4.25 23.25 -11.31
CA THR A 139 5.36 22.30 -11.30
C THR A 139 5.04 21.25 -12.36
N PRO A 140 5.98 20.84 -13.24
CA PRO A 140 5.78 19.60 -13.98
C PRO A 140 5.33 18.61 -12.93
N ALA A 141 4.15 17.99 -13.10
CA ALA A 141 3.80 16.85 -12.25
C ALA A 141 5.08 16.05 -12.16
N PRO A 142 5.61 15.75 -10.95
CA PRO A 142 6.87 15.03 -10.88
C PRO A 142 6.67 13.89 -11.85
N THR A 143 7.36 13.91 -12.99
CA THR A 143 7.35 12.78 -13.94
C THR A 143 7.60 11.65 -13.00
N PRO A 144 6.62 10.78 -12.66
CA PRO A 144 6.60 10.05 -11.40
C PRO A 144 7.99 9.50 -11.29
N GLN A 145 8.82 10.13 -10.46
CA GLN A 145 10.25 10.03 -10.69
C GLN A 145 10.45 8.63 -10.25
N CYS A 146 10.60 7.73 -11.22
CA CYS A 146 10.08 6.42 -10.93
C CYS A 146 11.03 5.85 -9.90
N THR A 147 10.55 5.74 -8.67
CA THR A 147 11.42 5.48 -7.55
C THR A 147 10.98 4.15 -7.01
N CYS A 148 11.84 3.16 -7.24
CA CYS A 148 11.72 1.83 -6.70
C CYS A 148 13.00 1.49 -5.94
N GLY A 149 12.93 0.47 -5.09
CA GLY A 149 14.13 -0.11 -4.50
C GLY A 149 14.86 0.82 -3.53
N VAL A 150 14.25 1.91 -3.08
CA VAL A 150 14.91 2.79 -2.11
C VAL A 150 14.89 2.13 -0.74
N ARG A 151 16.04 2.16 -0.08
CA ARG A 151 16.23 1.70 1.29
C ARG A 151 16.37 2.91 2.21
N ASN A 152 15.52 3.01 3.23
CA ASN A 152 15.61 4.10 4.20
C ASN A 152 16.70 3.77 5.24
N ARG A 153 17.84 4.45 5.15
CA ARG A 153 18.96 4.20 6.06
C ARG A 153 18.84 5.07 7.31
N ASN A 154 18.18 4.56 8.35
CA ASN A 154 18.47 4.95 9.73
C ASN A 154 19.57 4.00 10.25
N ARG A 155 20.71 4.56 10.67
CA ARG A 155 21.94 3.81 10.95
C ARG A 155 21.77 2.83 12.13
N ILE A 156 21.67 1.53 11.86
CA ILE A 156 22.05 0.44 12.78
C ILE A 156 22.80 -0.66 12.00
N VAL A 157 23.87 -1.19 12.59
CA VAL A 157 24.89 -2.07 11.98
C VAL A 157 24.82 -3.46 12.62
N GLY A 158 24.75 -4.52 11.80
CA GLY A 158 25.05 -5.90 12.19
C GLY A 158 23.84 -6.77 12.58
N GLY A 159 23.13 -7.33 11.59
CA GLY A 159 22.20 -8.47 11.75
C GLY A 159 21.21 -8.34 12.91
N GLN A 160 20.25 -7.44 12.77
CA GLN A 160 19.35 -6.95 13.82
C GLN A 160 18.02 -6.55 13.20
N GLU A 161 17.01 -6.39 14.07
CA GLU A 161 15.74 -5.70 13.79
C GLU A 161 15.93 -4.58 12.75
N THR A 162 15.05 -4.52 11.76
CA THR A 162 15.11 -3.46 10.75
C THR A 162 14.83 -2.10 11.39
N GLY A 163 15.28 -1.01 10.75
CA GLY A 163 14.74 0.30 11.09
C GLY A 163 13.27 0.36 10.72
N ILE A 164 12.46 1.13 11.46
CA ILE A 164 11.07 1.42 11.09
C ILE A 164 11.04 1.92 9.64
N ASN A 165 10.27 1.22 8.79
CA ASN A 165 10.17 1.47 7.34
C ASN A 165 11.53 1.48 6.59
N GLU A 166 12.56 0.74 7.04
CA GLU A 166 13.84 0.59 6.33
C GLU A 166 13.66 -0.01 4.92
N PHE A 167 12.66 -0.88 4.76
CA PHE A 167 12.30 -1.55 3.51
C PHE A 167 10.83 -1.24 3.12
N PRO A 168 10.58 -0.07 2.51
CA PRO A 168 9.23 0.38 2.13
C PRO A 168 8.45 -0.53 1.18
N MET A 169 9.15 -1.47 0.53
CA MET A 169 8.58 -2.45 -0.40
C MET A 169 7.99 -3.68 0.27
N MET A 170 8.23 -3.86 1.56
CA MET A 170 7.72 -5.04 2.28
C MET A 170 6.19 -5.01 2.34
N ALA A 171 5.58 -6.15 2.04
CA ALA A 171 4.16 -6.39 2.20
C ALA A 171 3.93 -7.68 2.97
N ALA A 172 2.91 -7.70 3.83
CA ALA A 172 2.46 -8.88 4.54
C ALA A 172 1.13 -9.37 3.95
N LEU A 173 1.04 -10.66 3.66
CA LEU A 173 -0.22 -11.36 3.40
C LEU A 173 -0.80 -11.82 4.73
N VAL A 174 -1.86 -11.16 5.18
CA VAL A 174 -2.49 -11.38 6.49
C VAL A 174 -3.75 -12.21 6.32
N ASP A 175 -3.87 -13.28 7.09
CA ASP A 175 -5.09 -14.08 7.19
C ASP A 175 -6.13 -13.33 8.05
N LEU A 176 -7.29 -13.03 7.48
CA LEU A 176 -8.33 -12.24 8.13
C LEU A 176 -9.09 -13.02 9.21
N GLN A 177 -9.08 -14.36 9.18
CA GLN A 177 -9.79 -15.18 10.15
C GLN A 177 -9.04 -15.24 11.47
N ILE A 178 -7.75 -15.53 11.40
CA ILE A 178 -6.89 -15.66 12.59
C ILE A 178 -6.08 -14.39 12.91
N ARG A 179 -6.12 -13.39 12.03
CA ARG A 179 -5.45 -12.08 12.17
C ARG A 179 -3.94 -12.18 12.34
N THR A 180 -3.31 -13.07 11.58
CA THR A 180 -1.85 -13.27 11.63
C THR A 180 -1.24 -13.14 10.24
N ILE A 181 0.05 -12.79 10.22
CA ILE A 181 0.86 -12.85 8.99
C ILE A 181 1.01 -14.32 8.59
N LYS A 182 0.55 -14.64 7.38
CA LYS A 182 0.70 -15.95 6.75
C LYS A 182 1.97 -16.03 5.90
N CYS A 183 2.22 -14.99 5.11
CA CYS A 183 3.36 -14.92 4.19
C CYS A 183 3.82 -13.48 4.02
N GLY A 184 5.06 -13.31 3.56
CA GLY A 184 5.58 -12.06 3.04
C GLY A 184 5.23 -11.83 1.57
N GLY A 185 5.63 -10.67 1.07
CA GLY A 185 5.50 -10.25 -0.32
C GLY A 185 6.24 -8.94 -0.57
N ALA A 186 6.35 -8.56 -1.84
CA ALA A 186 6.97 -7.32 -2.26
C ALA A 186 6.04 -6.51 -3.16
N ILE A 187 5.90 -5.22 -2.86
CA ILE A 187 5.18 -4.27 -3.70
C ILE A 187 5.96 -4.10 -5.01
N ILE A 188 5.35 -4.40 -6.16
CA ILE A 188 5.98 -4.27 -7.48
C ILE A 188 5.34 -3.19 -8.36
N THR A 189 4.11 -2.79 -8.05
CA THR A 189 3.39 -1.65 -8.64
C THR A 189 2.43 -1.07 -7.60
N SER A 190 1.72 0.01 -7.92
CA SER A 190 0.72 0.60 -7.02
C SER A 190 -0.55 -0.25 -6.87
N ARG A 191 -0.64 -1.42 -7.51
CA ARG A 191 -1.79 -2.33 -7.42
C ARG A 191 -1.41 -3.79 -7.23
N HIS A 192 -0.12 -4.13 -7.26
CA HIS A 192 0.32 -5.52 -7.32
C HIS A 192 1.43 -5.80 -6.31
N VAL A 193 1.26 -6.90 -5.58
CA VAL A 193 2.25 -7.50 -4.69
C VAL A 193 2.66 -8.85 -5.25
N LEU A 194 3.97 -9.09 -5.31
CA LEU A 194 4.55 -10.37 -5.69
C LEU A 194 4.78 -11.22 -4.43
N THR A 195 4.39 -12.49 -4.47
CA THR A 195 4.55 -13.45 -3.36
C THR A 195 4.70 -14.87 -3.91
N ALA A 196 4.85 -15.87 -3.05
CA ALA A 196 4.93 -17.28 -3.43
C ALA A 196 3.54 -17.86 -3.74
N ALA A 197 3.47 -18.82 -4.68
CA ALA A 197 2.23 -19.50 -5.02
C ALA A 197 1.69 -20.34 -3.88
N HIS A 198 2.56 -21.02 -3.12
CA HIS A 198 2.15 -21.89 -2.02
C HIS A 198 1.39 -21.15 -0.91
N CYS A 199 1.58 -19.83 -0.77
CA CYS A 199 0.84 -18.98 0.17
C CYS A 199 -0.66 -18.91 -0.15
N LEU A 200 -1.02 -19.05 -1.43
CA LEU A 200 -2.37 -18.85 -1.97
C LEU A 200 -2.94 -20.11 -2.62
N TYR A 201 -2.13 -21.13 -2.86
CA TYR A 201 -2.56 -22.37 -3.52
C TYR A 201 -3.65 -23.10 -2.72
N ARG A 202 -4.79 -23.36 -3.37
CA ARG A 202 -6.01 -23.94 -2.77
C ARG A 202 -6.61 -23.10 -1.63
N GLN A 203 -6.34 -21.79 -1.63
CA GLN A 203 -6.88 -20.85 -0.67
C GLN A 203 -7.87 -19.92 -1.35
N ASN A 204 -8.79 -19.33 -0.59
CA ASN A 204 -9.65 -18.26 -1.09
C ASN A 204 -8.97 -16.90 -0.86
N PRO A 205 -8.59 -16.14 -1.90
CA PRO A 205 -7.96 -14.82 -1.75
C PRO A 205 -8.79 -13.83 -0.92
N ALA A 206 -10.12 -13.99 -0.87
CA ALA A 206 -11.00 -13.14 -0.07
C ALA A 206 -10.80 -13.28 1.45
N ASN A 207 -10.12 -14.35 1.90
CA ASN A 207 -9.77 -14.55 3.32
C ASN A 207 -8.51 -13.78 3.72
N TYR A 208 -7.90 -13.04 2.80
CA TYR A 208 -6.61 -12.38 3.02
C TYR A 208 -6.67 -10.88 2.74
N ALA A 209 -5.79 -10.14 3.39
CA ALA A 209 -5.47 -8.75 3.06
C ALA A 209 -3.98 -8.56 2.86
N ILE A 210 -3.62 -7.52 2.12
CA ILE A 210 -2.25 -7.04 1.99
C ILE A 210 -2.05 -5.90 2.97
N VAL A 211 -1.10 -6.03 3.90
CA VAL A 211 -0.68 -4.96 4.80
C VAL A 211 0.67 -4.44 4.34
N VAL A 212 0.82 -3.12 4.25
CA VAL A 212 2.06 -2.43 3.86
C VAL A 212 2.40 -1.35 4.86
N GLY A 213 3.64 -0.90 4.87
CA GLY A 213 4.10 0.19 5.75
C GLY A 213 4.26 -0.22 7.21
N GLU A 214 3.97 -1.47 7.57
CA GLU A 214 4.12 -1.97 8.93
C GLU A 214 5.57 -2.26 9.28
N HIS A 215 5.94 -2.06 10.55
CA HIS A 215 7.19 -2.52 11.13
C HIS A 215 6.92 -3.46 12.30
N ASN A 216 6.16 -3.00 13.31
CA ASN A 216 5.81 -3.79 14.48
C ASN A 216 4.31 -4.13 14.55
N ILE A 217 4.02 -5.42 14.34
CA ILE A 217 2.65 -5.94 14.14
C ILE A 217 1.74 -5.83 15.37
N ASP A 218 2.29 -5.58 16.57
CA ASP A 218 1.51 -5.49 17.81
C ASP A 218 1.02 -4.07 18.13
N ILE A 219 1.75 -3.06 17.67
CA ILE A 219 1.58 -1.67 18.13
C ILE A 219 1.23 -0.69 17.02
N GLY A 220 1.31 -1.10 15.74
CA GLY A 220 0.99 -0.22 14.60
C GLY A 220 1.85 1.05 14.63
N ASP A 221 3.16 0.87 14.70
CA ASP A 221 4.14 1.93 14.96
C ASP A 221 4.44 2.83 13.75
N SER A 222 3.93 2.48 12.56
CA SER A 222 4.04 3.31 11.38
C SER A 222 2.73 4.04 11.05
N PRO A 223 2.76 5.38 10.84
CA PRO A 223 1.62 6.11 10.32
C PRO A 223 1.26 5.70 8.88
N ALA A 224 2.12 4.92 8.23
CA ALA A 224 1.89 4.40 6.88
C ALA A 224 1.27 3.00 6.85
N THR A 225 1.08 2.34 8.01
CA THR A 225 0.44 1.03 8.09
C THR A 225 -0.96 1.12 7.48
N LYS A 226 -1.22 0.34 6.43
CA LYS A 226 -2.53 0.27 5.78
C LYS A 226 -2.80 -1.12 5.26
N ALA A 227 -4.01 -1.61 5.52
CA ALA A 227 -4.52 -2.86 5.00
C ALA A 227 -5.33 -2.64 3.72
N TYR A 228 -5.07 -3.45 2.71
CA TYR A 228 -5.71 -3.42 1.39
C TYR A 228 -6.42 -4.74 1.15
N ALA A 229 -7.72 -4.65 0.83
CA ALA A 229 -8.49 -5.80 0.37
C ALA A 229 -7.94 -6.32 -0.97
N ILE A 230 -8.00 -7.64 -1.16
CA ILE A 230 -7.54 -8.31 -2.38
C ILE A 230 -8.68 -8.36 -3.41
N ALA A 231 -8.43 -7.82 -4.60
CA ALA A 231 -9.35 -7.89 -5.74
C ALA A 231 -9.24 -9.22 -6.49
N GLY A 232 -8.11 -9.90 -6.37
CA GLY A 232 -7.83 -11.20 -6.99
C GLY A 232 -6.36 -11.57 -6.84
N ALA A 233 -6.06 -12.83 -7.08
CA ALA A 233 -4.70 -13.33 -7.15
C ALA A 233 -4.54 -14.23 -8.38
N VAL A 234 -3.36 -14.18 -8.99
CA VAL A 234 -2.99 -15.04 -10.11
C VAL A 234 -1.80 -15.88 -9.67
N ILE A 235 -2.00 -17.19 -9.62
CA ILE A 235 -0.94 -18.17 -9.37
C ILE A 235 -0.33 -18.55 -10.71
N HIS A 236 0.99 -18.72 -10.77
CA HIS A 236 1.64 -19.19 -12.00
C HIS A 236 1.01 -20.52 -12.46
N PRO A 237 0.56 -20.64 -13.72
CA PRO A 237 -0.23 -21.80 -14.17
C PRO A 237 0.54 -23.12 -14.15
N LEU A 238 1.87 -23.06 -14.18
CA LEU A 238 2.77 -24.20 -14.09
C LEU A 238 3.25 -24.51 -12.66
N TYR A 239 2.71 -23.83 -11.64
CA TYR A 239 3.06 -24.10 -10.25
C TYR A 239 2.74 -25.54 -9.86
N THR A 240 3.70 -26.21 -9.20
CA THR A 240 3.50 -27.55 -8.64
C THR A 240 3.94 -27.60 -7.18
N PRO A 241 3.08 -28.09 -6.26
CA PRO A 241 3.43 -28.22 -4.85
C PRO A 241 4.40 -29.39 -4.57
N VAL A 242 4.77 -30.18 -5.59
CA VAL A 242 5.65 -31.36 -5.42
C VAL A 242 7.12 -30.97 -5.33
N VAL A 243 7.56 -30.06 -6.20
CA VAL A 243 8.94 -29.56 -6.26
C VAL A 243 9.03 -28.05 -6.11
N TYR A 244 7.90 -27.39 -5.84
CA TYR A 244 7.78 -25.94 -5.73
C TYR A 244 8.39 -25.19 -6.94
N ASP A 245 8.28 -25.80 -8.13
CA ASP A 245 8.65 -25.13 -9.37
C ASP A 245 7.55 -24.12 -9.72
N TYR A 246 7.95 -22.99 -10.32
CA TYR A 246 7.07 -21.84 -10.56
C TYR A 246 6.31 -21.37 -9.31
N ASP A 247 6.94 -21.42 -8.13
CA ASP A 247 6.34 -20.95 -6.88
C ASP A 247 6.27 -19.41 -6.83
N CYS A 248 5.32 -18.86 -7.58
CA CYS A 248 5.11 -17.43 -7.76
C CYS A 248 3.62 -17.12 -7.94
N ALA A 249 3.16 -16.08 -7.28
CA ALA A 249 1.83 -15.51 -7.42
C ALA A 249 1.86 -13.98 -7.39
N ILE A 250 0.89 -13.38 -8.06
CA ILE A 250 0.64 -11.94 -8.04
C ILE A 250 -0.70 -11.69 -7.35
N VAL A 251 -0.69 -10.85 -6.32
CA VAL A 251 -1.88 -10.37 -5.64
C VAL A 251 -2.22 -8.98 -6.14
N ARG A 252 -3.46 -8.77 -6.60
CA ARG A 252 -3.97 -7.46 -7.02
C ARG A 252 -4.85 -6.86 -5.93
N THR A 253 -4.54 -5.65 -5.45
CA THR A 253 -5.35 -4.94 -4.45
C THR A 253 -6.59 -4.30 -5.08
N VAL A 254 -7.66 -4.12 -4.29
CA VAL A 254 -8.87 -3.38 -4.71
C VAL A 254 -8.56 -1.90 -4.89
N GLN A 255 -7.87 -1.31 -3.91
CA GLN A 255 -7.49 0.11 -3.91
C GLN A 255 -6.02 0.26 -4.33
N THR A 256 -5.68 1.42 -4.90
CA THR A 256 -4.30 1.79 -5.20
C THR A 256 -3.51 1.96 -3.91
N ILE A 257 -2.35 1.32 -3.84
CA ILE A 257 -1.35 1.50 -2.78
C ILE A 257 -0.76 2.90 -2.94
N GLU A 258 -0.96 3.74 -1.93
CA GLU A 258 -0.46 5.10 -1.89
C GLU A 258 1.05 5.09 -1.60
N PHE A 259 1.84 5.52 -2.59
CA PHE A 259 3.30 5.56 -2.43
C PHE A 259 3.78 6.78 -1.68
N SER A 260 4.77 6.57 -0.82
CA SER A 260 5.47 7.56 -0.02
C SER A 260 6.91 7.08 0.23
N GLN A 261 7.70 7.82 1.00
CA GLN A 261 9.01 7.33 1.44
C GLN A 261 8.91 6.10 2.36
N LEU A 262 7.75 5.84 2.97
CA LEU A 262 7.52 4.74 3.91
C LEU A 262 6.90 3.50 3.25
N VAL A 263 6.28 3.67 2.09
CA VAL A 263 5.62 2.62 1.31
C VAL A 263 5.90 2.86 -0.17
N MET A 264 6.67 2.00 -0.84
CA MET A 264 6.99 2.17 -2.27
C MET A 264 7.45 0.86 -2.89
N PRO A 265 7.47 0.73 -4.23
CA PRO A 265 7.75 -0.55 -4.86
C PRO A 265 9.24 -0.92 -4.79
N VAL A 266 9.54 -2.21 -4.82
CA VAL A 266 10.87 -2.73 -5.13
C VAL A 266 11.15 -2.61 -6.63
N CYS A 267 12.42 -2.50 -7.04
CA CYS A 267 12.74 -2.62 -8.46
C CYS A 267 12.65 -4.09 -8.89
N LEU A 268 12.05 -4.34 -10.07
CA LEU A 268 12.17 -5.64 -10.72
C LEU A 268 13.51 -5.72 -11.47
N PRO A 269 14.15 -6.90 -11.53
CA PRO A 269 15.51 -7.07 -12.05
C PRO A 269 15.59 -7.09 -13.58
N PHE A 270 14.86 -6.21 -14.28
CA PHE A 270 14.92 -6.10 -15.75
C PHE A 270 16.34 -5.81 -16.25
N LYS A 271 17.05 -4.91 -15.58
CA LYS A 271 18.47 -4.60 -15.82
C LYS A 271 19.40 -5.82 -15.68
N PHE A 272 18.98 -6.79 -14.89
CA PHE A 272 19.75 -7.99 -14.54
C PHE A 272 19.09 -9.28 -15.04
N SER A 273 18.26 -9.22 -16.09
CA SER A 273 17.45 -10.34 -16.56
C SER A 273 18.27 -11.60 -16.89
N ASN A 274 19.52 -11.42 -17.33
CA ASN A 274 20.45 -12.51 -17.67
C ASN A 274 21.40 -12.90 -16.52
N ASN A 275 21.22 -12.36 -15.32
CA ASN A 275 22.09 -12.62 -14.17
C ASN A 275 21.50 -13.74 -13.28
N ASP A 276 22.33 -14.70 -12.88
CA ASP A 276 21.94 -15.77 -11.96
C ASP A 276 22.25 -15.46 -10.48
N PHE A 277 22.92 -14.34 -10.24
CA PHE A 277 23.37 -13.82 -8.95
C PHE A 277 24.27 -14.76 -8.15
N ALA A 278 24.86 -15.80 -8.75
CA ALA A 278 25.75 -16.70 -8.03
C ALA A 278 26.96 -15.95 -7.44
N GLY A 279 27.23 -16.15 -6.16
CA GLY A 279 28.26 -15.43 -5.40
C GLY A 279 27.87 -14.03 -4.94
N ALA A 280 26.69 -13.52 -5.30
CA ALA A 280 26.19 -12.25 -4.80
C ALA A 280 25.62 -12.39 -3.38
N ARG A 281 25.61 -11.29 -2.64
CA ARG A 281 24.92 -11.17 -1.35
C ARG A 281 23.54 -10.54 -1.56
N VAL A 282 22.54 -11.14 -0.91
CA VAL A 282 21.16 -10.66 -0.91
C VAL A 282 20.66 -10.52 0.52
N THR A 283 19.70 -9.62 0.73
CA THR A 283 19.04 -9.44 2.03
C THR A 283 17.63 -10.01 1.95
N ALA A 284 17.32 -10.99 2.80
CA ALA A 284 15.95 -11.44 3.04
C ALA A 284 15.34 -10.61 4.18
N ILE A 285 14.04 -10.31 4.07
CA ILE A 285 13.28 -9.55 5.08
C ILE A 285 11.93 -10.22 5.36
N GLY A 286 11.48 -10.16 6.61
CA GLY A 286 10.18 -10.71 6.99
C GLY A 286 9.92 -10.76 8.50
N TRP A 287 8.72 -11.26 8.84
CA TRP A 287 8.25 -11.47 10.21
C TRP A 287 8.20 -12.97 10.56
N GLY A 288 8.97 -13.78 9.84
CA GLY A 288 9.10 -15.20 10.06
C GLY A 288 9.67 -15.54 11.43
N THR A 289 9.38 -16.74 11.93
CA THR A 289 9.92 -17.25 13.19
C THR A 289 11.44 -17.10 13.23
N LEU A 290 12.02 -16.69 14.36
CA LEU A 290 13.47 -16.46 14.47
C LEU A 290 14.32 -17.75 14.31
N PHE A 291 13.69 -18.90 14.54
CA PHE A 291 14.20 -20.25 14.32
C PHE A 291 12.99 -21.19 14.25
N ILE A 292 13.20 -22.45 13.86
CA ILE A 292 12.12 -23.42 13.64
C ILE A 292 11.27 -23.60 14.90
N GLY A 293 9.95 -23.39 14.79
CA GLY A 293 9.03 -23.46 15.93
C GLY A 293 9.29 -22.40 17.01
N GLY A 294 10.17 -21.43 16.74
CA GLY A 294 10.51 -20.32 17.61
C GLY A 294 9.46 -19.21 17.58
N PRO A 295 9.61 -18.19 18.45
CA PRO A 295 8.69 -17.07 18.46
C PRO A 295 8.77 -16.28 17.15
N LYS A 296 7.62 -15.78 16.69
CA LYS A 296 7.56 -14.77 15.64
C LYS A 296 8.06 -13.43 16.21
N PRO A 297 9.01 -12.76 15.56
CA PRO A 297 9.41 -11.42 15.95
C PRO A 297 8.24 -10.47 15.73
N LYS A 298 8.07 -9.53 16.65
CA LYS A 298 7.04 -8.50 16.54
C LYS A 298 7.42 -7.47 15.48
N ALA A 299 8.69 -7.11 15.46
CA ALA A 299 9.29 -6.18 14.51
C ALA A 299 9.80 -6.90 13.26
N LEU A 300 9.86 -6.18 12.14
CA LEU A 300 10.40 -6.69 10.89
C LEU A 300 11.90 -6.99 11.03
N MET A 301 12.31 -8.18 10.59
CA MET A 301 13.69 -8.67 10.65
C MET A 301 14.36 -8.70 9.28
N LYS A 302 15.70 -8.69 9.26
CA LYS A 302 16.51 -8.87 8.05
C LYS A 302 17.66 -9.83 8.29
N VAL A 303 18.04 -10.56 7.25
CA VAL A 303 19.23 -11.41 7.22
C VAL A 303 19.93 -11.30 5.88
N ASP A 304 21.26 -11.17 5.92
CA ASP A 304 22.09 -11.22 4.72
C ASP A 304 22.50 -12.66 4.43
N LEU A 305 22.26 -13.09 3.20
CA LEU A 305 22.50 -14.43 2.68
C LEU A 305 23.35 -14.37 1.41
N ASP A 306 24.16 -15.39 1.18
CA ASP A 306 24.98 -15.55 -0.01
C ASP A 306 24.28 -16.47 -1.01
N VAL A 307 24.18 -16.05 -2.26
CA VAL A 307 23.62 -16.87 -3.34
C VAL A 307 24.67 -17.87 -3.79
N ILE A 308 24.32 -19.15 -3.83
CA ILE A 308 25.21 -20.22 -4.31
C ILE A 308 24.88 -20.62 -5.75
N SER A 309 25.85 -21.21 -6.44
CA SER A 309 25.66 -21.67 -7.81
C SER A 309 24.60 -22.78 -7.90
N GLN A 310 23.90 -22.87 -9.04
CA GLN A 310 22.98 -23.98 -9.32
C GLN A 310 23.68 -25.34 -9.22
N ALA A 311 24.94 -25.44 -9.65
CA ALA A 311 25.71 -26.69 -9.59
C ALA A 311 25.96 -27.13 -8.13
N THR A 312 26.32 -26.19 -7.26
CA THR A 312 26.46 -26.44 -5.82
C THR A 312 25.13 -26.84 -5.21
N CYS A 313 24.06 -26.10 -5.51
CA CYS A 313 22.75 -26.39 -4.91
C CYS A 313 22.17 -27.75 -5.33
N ARG A 314 22.41 -28.17 -6.58
CA ARG A 314 21.99 -29.49 -7.10
C ARG A 314 22.62 -30.68 -6.37
N GLN A 315 23.73 -30.47 -5.67
CA GLN A 315 24.33 -31.52 -4.83
C GLN A 315 23.40 -31.90 -3.67
N THR A 316 22.65 -30.93 -3.13
CA THR A 316 21.64 -31.16 -2.10
C THR A 316 20.25 -31.43 -2.71
N PHE A 317 19.88 -30.70 -3.76
CA PHE A 317 18.56 -30.79 -4.39
C PHE A 317 18.65 -31.27 -5.85
N SER A 318 18.62 -32.58 -6.06
CA SER A 318 18.80 -33.18 -7.40
C SER A 318 17.72 -32.81 -8.42
N ARG A 319 16.53 -32.38 -7.96
CA ARG A 319 15.40 -31.97 -8.82
C ARG A 319 15.29 -30.45 -9.01
N LEU A 320 16.32 -29.70 -8.64
CA LEU A 320 16.35 -28.23 -8.73
C LEU A 320 16.26 -27.74 -10.17
N THR A 321 15.32 -26.85 -10.42
CA THR A 321 15.07 -26.29 -11.74
C THR A 321 15.81 -24.97 -11.97
N ASP A 322 15.90 -24.52 -13.22
CA ASP A 322 16.55 -23.22 -13.53
C ASP A 322 15.68 -22.00 -13.14
N ARG A 323 14.42 -22.23 -12.75
CA ARG A 323 13.52 -21.21 -12.19
C ARG A 323 13.72 -21.05 -10.68
N GLN A 324 14.60 -21.84 -10.10
CA GLN A 324 14.95 -21.79 -8.69
C GLN A 324 16.38 -21.24 -8.54
N MET A 325 16.66 -20.69 -7.37
CA MET A 325 17.96 -20.22 -6.94
C MET A 325 18.16 -20.58 -5.48
N CYS A 326 19.41 -20.70 -5.04
CA CYS A 326 19.69 -21.10 -3.67
C CYS A 326 20.55 -20.10 -2.94
N THR A 327 20.29 -20.01 -1.64
CA THR A 327 21.05 -19.18 -0.71
C THR A 327 21.63 -20.06 0.38
N PHE A 328 22.88 -19.83 0.74
CA PHE A 328 23.52 -20.52 1.85
C PHE A 328 24.57 -19.63 2.49
N THR A 329 24.40 -19.33 3.77
CA THR A 329 25.40 -18.65 4.59
C THR A 329 25.51 -19.41 5.91
N PRO A 330 26.71 -19.84 6.34
CA PRO A 330 26.85 -20.61 7.57
C PRO A 330 26.20 -19.92 8.78
N GLY A 331 25.32 -20.64 9.48
CA GLY A 331 24.59 -20.16 10.66
C GLY A 331 23.51 -19.11 10.39
N LYS A 332 23.10 -18.90 9.13
CA LYS A 332 22.06 -17.93 8.73
C LYS A 332 21.14 -18.50 7.66
N ASP A 333 19.83 -18.32 7.81
CA ASP A 333 18.84 -18.66 6.79
C ASP A 333 17.57 -17.82 6.94
N ALA A 334 16.73 -17.78 5.90
CA ALA A 334 15.34 -17.35 6.02
C ALA A 334 14.51 -18.46 6.68
N CYS A 335 13.51 -18.11 7.49
CA CYS A 335 12.83 -19.09 8.35
C CYS A 335 11.32 -19.21 8.10
N GLN A 336 10.62 -20.01 8.91
CA GLN A 336 9.18 -20.24 8.74
C GLN A 336 8.41 -18.92 8.78
N ASP A 337 7.38 -18.79 7.94
CA ASP A 337 6.55 -17.57 7.77
C ASP A 337 7.24 -16.35 7.10
N ASP A 338 8.49 -16.46 6.62
CA ASP A 338 9.07 -15.52 5.63
C ASP A 338 8.69 -15.87 4.18
N SER A 339 8.00 -16.99 3.99
CA SER A 339 7.52 -17.49 2.69
C SER A 339 6.88 -16.40 1.85
N GLY A 340 7.28 -16.31 0.58
CA GLY A 340 6.84 -15.29 -0.36
C GLY A 340 7.49 -13.92 -0.19
N GLY A 341 8.28 -13.69 0.86
CA GLY A 341 9.08 -12.49 1.05
C GLY A 341 10.19 -12.33 -0.01
N PRO A 342 10.67 -11.10 -0.26
CA PRO A 342 11.67 -10.84 -1.27
C PRO A 342 13.11 -11.16 -0.82
N LEU A 343 13.93 -11.57 -1.78
CA LEU A 343 15.38 -11.55 -1.71
C LEU A 343 15.89 -10.31 -2.45
N LEU A 344 16.48 -9.38 -1.69
CA LEU A 344 16.83 -8.06 -2.17
C LEU A 344 18.32 -7.99 -2.52
N TYR A 345 18.63 -7.80 -3.80
CA TYR A 345 19.96 -7.47 -4.27
C TYR A 345 20.17 -5.96 -4.26
N THR A 346 21.25 -5.49 -3.63
CA THR A 346 21.63 -4.06 -3.68
C THR A 346 22.54 -3.83 -4.88
N ASP A 347 22.09 -3.04 -5.85
CA ASP A 347 22.92 -2.62 -6.98
C ASP A 347 24.07 -1.73 -6.47
N PRO A 348 25.34 -2.17 -6.59
CA PRO A 348 26.47 -1.40 -6.07
C PRO A 348 26.65 -0.05 -6.76
N ALA A 349 26.15 0.13 -7.97
CA ALA A 349 26.27 1.39 -8.71
C ALA A 349 25.26 2.46 -8.23
N THR A 350 24.09 2.04 -7.77
CA THR A 350 22.97 2.97 -7.46
C THR A 350 22.52 2.91 -6.00
N GLY A 351 22.87 1.85 -5.27
CA GLY A 351 22.36 1.56 -3.94
C GLY A 351 20.89 1.12 -3.89
N LEU A 352 20.24 0.97 -5.06
CA LEU A 352 18.83 0.54 -5.16
C LEU A 352 18.69 -0.96 -4.97
N LEU A 353 17.57 -1.36 -4.39
CA LEU A 353 17.18 -2.74 -4.11
C LEU A 353 16.34 -3.33 -5.25
N TYR A 354 16.77 -4.48 -5.72
CA TYR A 354 16.08 -5.28 -6.74
C TYR A 354 15.59 -6.59 -6.13
N ASN A 355 14.34 -6.95 -6.39
CA ASN A 355 13.79 -8.24 -5.96
C ASN A 355 14.26 -9.34 -6.93
N VAL A 356 15.30 -10.07 -6.55
CA VAL A 356 15.93 -11.09 -7.42
C VAL A 356 15.44 -12.50 -7.15
N GLY A 357 14.82 -12.73 -5.99
CA GLY A 357 14.26 -14.02 -5.61
C GLY A 357 13.10 -13.90 -4.64
N MET A 358 12.32 -14.96 -4.49
CA MET A 358 11.25 -15.04 -3.49
C MET A 358 11.45 -16.27 -2.61
N VAL A 359 11.35 -16.07 -1.30
CA VAL A 359 11.45 -17.16 -0.32
C VAL A 359 10.40 -18.22 -0.61
N SER A 360 10.81 -19.47 -0.83
CA SER A 360 9.93 -20.55 -1.27
C SER A 360 9.94 -21.71 -0.27
N PHE A 361 11.01 -22.51 -0.25
CA PHE A 361 11.14 -23.64 0.67
C PHE A 361 12.60 -23.90 1.03
N GLY A 362 12.85 -24.54 2.16
CA GLY A 362 14.19 -24.87 2.59
C GLY A 362 14.14 -25.92 3.69
N ASN A 363 15.22 -26.69 3.79
CA ASN A 363 15.38 -27.64 4.87
C ASN A 363 15.90 -26.89 6.08
N PHE A 364 15.02 -26.59 7.04
CA PHE A 364 15.37 -26.16 8.40
C PHE A 364 16.16 -24.84 8.49
N CYS A 365 15.61 -23.83 9.19
CA CYS A 365 16.27 -22.54 9.37
C CYS A 365 17.66 -22.68 10.00
N ALA A 366 18.65 -21.99 9.42
CA ALA A 366 20.05 -21.97 9.83
C ALA A 366 20.70 -23.37 9.87
N SER A 367 20.23 -24.28 9.00
CA SER A 367 20.86 -25.60 8.84
C SER A 367 22.13 -25.52 7.99
N ASP A 368 22.85 -26.66 7.92
CA ASP A 368 23.98 -26.84 7.00
C ASP A 368 23.54 -27.03 5.54
N ASN A 369 22.25 -26.86 5.22
CA ASN A 369 21.71 -26.98 3.87
C ASN A 369 21.30 -25.62 3.28
N PRO A 370 21.36 -25.47 1.95
CA PRO A 370 20.86 -24.27 1.29
C PRO A 370 19.34 -24.11 1.39
N GLY A 371 18.87 -22.86 1.47
CA GLY A 371 17.49 -22.48 1.21
C GLY A 371 17.21 -22.37 -0.29
N VAL A 372 16.02 -22.78 -0.74
CA VAL A 372 15.59 -22.71 -2.14
C VAL A 372 14.54 -21.62 -2.33
N ASN A 373 14.76 -20.79 -3.33
CA ASN A 373 13.98 -19.60 -3.60
C ASN A 373 13.56 -19.60 -5.07
N THR A 374 12.41 -19.00 -5.38
CA THR A 374 12.01 -18.77 -6.76
C THR A 374 12.88 -17.67 -7.37
N ARG A 375 13.47 -17.91 -8.54
CA ARG A 375 14.30 -16.94 -9.27
C ARG A 375 13.41 -15.97 -10.05
N VAL A 376 13.37 -14.71 -9.65
CA VAL A 376 12.48 -13.70 -10.26
C VAL A 376 12.87 -13.40 -11.70
N THR A 377 14.16 -13.40 -12.04
CA THR A 377 14.64 -13.15 -13.41
C THR A 377 14.05 -14.13 -14.43
N SER A 378 13.85 -15.39 -14.06
CA SER A 378 13.24 -16.41 -14.92
C SER A 378 11.73 -16.26 -15.12
N LEU A 379 11.07 -15.41 -14.33
CA LEU A 379 9.60 -15.24 -14.35
C LEU A 379 9.16 -13.82 -14.75
N LEU A 380 10.10 -12.96 -15.18
CA LEU A 380 9.80 -11.56 -15.52
C LEU A 380 8.72 -11.43 -16.60
N ASP A 381 8.75 -12.25 -17.64
CA ASP A 381 7.77 -12.21 -18.73
C ASP A 381 6.36 -12.53 -18.22
N TRP A 382 6.23 -13.57 -17.39
CA TRP A 382 4.96 -13.92 -16.76
C TRP A 382 4.48 -12.82 -15.81
N ILE A 383 5.41 -12.25 -15.03
CA ILE A 383 5.10 -11.15 -14.11
C ILE A 383 4.54 -9.95 -14.88
N VAL A 384 5.17 -9.58 -16.00
CA VAL A 384 4.74 -8.48 -16.87
C VAL A 384 3.40 -8.78 -17.54
N ALA A 385 3.16 -10.00 -17.99
CA ALA A 385 1.90 -10.38 -18.64
C ALA A 385 0.69 -10.27 -17.69
N ASN A 386 0.89 -10.39 -16.37
CA ASN A 386 -0.18 -10.47 -15.38
C ASN A 386 -0.36 -9.19 -14.53
N THR A 387 0.25 -8.08 -14.93
CA THR A 387 0.29 -6.80 -14.17
C THR A 387 0.07 -5.58 -15.06
N GLN A 388 -0.49 -5.77 -16.25
CA GLN A 388 -0.67 -4.72 -17.24
C GLN A 388 -1.54 -3.55 -16.72
N PRO A 389 -1.28 -2.32 -17.19
CA PRO A 389 -0.27 -1.95 -18.18
C PRO A 389 1.17 -1.88 -17.63
N ILE A 390 2.17 -2.23 -18.46
CA ILE A 390 3.62 -2.13 -18.17
C ILE A 390 4.04 -0.75 -17.65
N SER A 391 3.32 0.32 -18.03
CA SER A 391 3.55 1.69 -17.53
C SER A 391 3.39 1.84 -16.02
N GLN A 392 2.94 0.79 -15.30
CA GLN A 392 2.88 0.74 -13.85
C GLN A 392 4.21 0.32 -13.20
N TYR A 393 5.15 -0.21 -13.98
CA TYR A 393 6.45 -0.62 -13.47
C TYR A 393 7.44 0.51 -13.41
N CYS A 394 8.28 0.37 -12.39
CA CYS A 394 9.41 1.22 -12.22
C CYS A 394 10.70 0.60 -12.73
N VAL A 395 11.16 1.09 -13.87
CA VAL A 395 12.36 0.59 -14.55
C VAL A 395 13.48 1.62 -14.37
N LYS A 396 14.62 1.18 -13.79
CA LYS A 396 15.78 2.01 -13.44
C LYS A 396 17.07 1.48 -14.05
#